data_AF-A0A964ANL8-F1
#
_entry.id   AF-A0A964ANL8-F1
#
_cell.length_a   1.000
_cell.length_b   1.000
_cell.length_c   1.000
_cell.angle_alpha   90.00
_cell.angle_beta   90.00
_cell.angle_gamma   90.00
#
_symmetry.space_group_name_H-M   'P 1'
#
loop_
_entity.id
_entity.type
_entity.pdbx_description
1 polymer ?
#
loop_
_entity_poly.entity_id
_entity_poly.type
_entity_poly.pdbx_seq_one_letter_code
_entity_poly.pdbx_strand_id
1 'polypeptide(L)'
;MAPTNDILREYRDWLWQREQTATAWRRAPLNGPISGRTWQGFYSALEGGASWARHVGWGYVANPAGGFQAMWWGFYPVEGGELYLQLQQRTLAVRVVVPDKGRRRALRNGWSQRVLSAAADAGWGLRRPKHFGSGLYMAVAVWPDWWVVGEDGLVDLPGTLARLEALDAWVRRLADQGSSSSGT
;
A
#
# COMPACT_ATOMS: atom_id res chain seq x y z
N MET A 1 26.75 -21.17 40.11
CA MET A 1 25.74 -20.81 39.09
C MET A 1 25.15 -19.47 39.48
N ALA A 2 25.24 -18.46 38.61
CA ALA A 2 24.54 -17.20 38.85
C ALA A 2 23.03 -17.44 38.79
N PRO A 3 22.21 -16.86 39.68
CA PRO A 3 20.77 -17.01 39.61
C PRO A 3 20.24 -16.39 38.31
N THR A 4 19.57 -17.20 37.50
CA THR A 4 18.88 -16.74 36.30
C THR A 4 17.68 -15.90 36.72
N ASN A 5 17.63 -14.64 36.31
CA ASN A 5 16.46 -13.80 36.52
C ASN A 5 15.39 -14.20 35.48
N ASP A 6 14.36 -14.90 35.93
CA ASP A 6 13.29 -15.42 35.08
C ASP A 6 12.56 -14.31 34.31
N ILE A 7 12.34 -13.14 34.93
CA ILE A 7 11.69 -11.98 34.29
C ILE A 7 12.54 -11.47 33.12
N LEU A 8 13.85 -11.35 33.30
CA LEU A 8 14.75 -10.89 32.23
C LEU A 8 14.81 -11.90 31.08
N ARG A 9 14.78 -13.21 31.37
CA ARG A 9 14.74 -14.26 30.35
C ARG A 9 13.43 -14.19 29.56
N GLU A 10 12.30 -14.14 30.25
CA GLU A 10 10.97 -14.08 29.62
C GLU A 10 10.81 -12.83 28.75
N TYR A 11 11.27 -11.67 29.23
CA TYR A 11 11.23 -10.44 28.47
C TYR A 11 12.11 -10.50 27.21
N ARG A 12 13.32 -11.05 27.31
CA ARG A 12 14.19 -11.28 26.15
C ARG A 12 13.54 -12.22 25.15
N ASP A 13 12.98 -13.33 25.61
CA ASP A 13 12.35 -14.32 24.75
C ASP A 13 11.11 -13.73 24.05
N TRP A 14 10.35 -12.89 24.75
CA TRP A 14 9.24 -12.12 24.19
C TRP A 14 9.69 -11.14 23.09
N LEU A 15 10.76 -10.37 23.33
CA LEU A 15 11.34 -9.47 22.31
C LEU A 15 11.81 -10.25 21.08
N TRP A 16 12.52 -11.37 21.32
CA TRP A 16 13.02 -12.23 20.26
C TRP A 16 11.88 -12.77 19.40
N GLN A 17 10.84 -13.34 20.00
CA GLN A 17 9.67 -13.86 19.27
C GLN A 17 9.00 -12.77 18.41
N ARG A 18 8.90 -11.55 18.92
CA ARG A 18 8.34 -10.42 18.17
C ARG A 18 9.20 -10.05 16.97
N GLU A 19 10.51 -9.99 17.15
CA GLU A 19 11.46 -9.71 16.07
C GLU A 19 11.42 -10.81 15.00
N GLN A 20 11.41 -12.08 15.40
CA GLN A 20 11.31 -13.21 14.47
C GLN A 20 10.02 -13.16 13.65
N THR A 21 8.90 -12.79 14.28
CA THR A 21 7.61 -12.66 13.60
C THR A 21 7.57 -11.44 12.66
N ALA A 22 8.15 -10.31 13.07
CA ALA A 22 8.22 -9.10 12.25
C ALA A 22 9.10 -9.29 11.01
N THR A 23 10.18 -10.07 11.13
CA THR A 23 11.13 -10.37 10.05
C THR A 23 10.79 -11.63 9.26
N ALA A 24 9.68 -12.31 9.57
CA ALA A 24 9.28 -13.56 8.91
C ALA A 24 9.10 -13.43 7.39
N TRP A 25 8.78 -12.24 6.88
CA TRP A 25 8.67 -11.97 5.43
C TRP A 25 9.98 -12.20 4.67
N ARG A 26 11.13 -12.19 5.36
CA ARG A 26 12.45 -12.49 4.77
C ARG A 26 12.71 -13.97 4.56
N ARG A 27 11.86 -14.84 5.11
CA ARG A 27 12.08 -16.30 5.15
C ARG A 27 10.86 -17.10 4.72
N ALA A 28 9.73 -16.42 4.46
CA ALA A 28 8.48 -17.04 4.05
C ALA A 28 7.78 -16.19 2.99
N PRO A 29 7.15 -16.82 1.98
CA PRO A 29 6.38 -16.11 0.96
C PRO A 29 5.21 -15.30 1.54
N LEU A 30 4.98 -14.08 1.04
CA LEU A 30 3.85 -13.24 1.46
C LEU A 30 2.48 -13.76 0.99
N ASN A 31 2.46 -14.66 0.02
CA ASN A 31 1.25 -15.35 -0.42
C ASN A 31 0.83 -16.51 0.52
N GLY A 32 1.63 -16.82 1.55
CA GLY A 32 1.33 -17.78 2.61
C GLY A 32 0.62 -17.20 3.84
N PRO A 33 0.33 -18.02 4.86
CA PRO A 33 -0.25 -17.55 6.12
C PRO A 33 0.75 -16.64 6.84
N ILE A 34 0.44 -15.35 6.90
CA ILE A 34 1.30 -14.32 7.49
C ILE A 34 0.52 -13.46 8.48
N SER A 35 1.18 -13.14 9.59
CA SER A 35 0.56 -12.37 10.67
C SER A 35 0.50 -10.88 10.36
N GLY A 36 -0.36 -10.15 11.08
CA GLY A 36 -0.35 -8.69 11.04
C GLY A 36 1.03 -8.11 11.39
N ARG A 37 1.75 -8.70 12.35
CA ARG A 37 3.10 -8.26 12.74
C ARG A 37 4.13 -8.46 11.61
N THR A 38 3.99 -9.51 10.82
CA THR A 38 4.84 -9.75 9.65
C THR A 38 4.62 -8.67 8.59
N TRP A 39 3.37 -8.26 8.37
CA TRP A 39 3.05 -7.11 7.52
C TRP A 39 3.65 -5.80 8.05
N GLN A 40 3.58 -5.57 9.36
CA GLN A 40 4.19 -4.38 9.98
C GLN A 40 5.70 -4.35 9.71
N GLY A 41 6.41 -5.45 9.96
CA GLY A 41 7.85 -5.51 9.70
C GLY A 41 8.22 -5.36 8.22
N PHE A 42 7.36 -5.84 7.30
CA PHE A 42 7.55 -5.60 5.86
C PHE A 42 7.32 -4.14 5.49
N TYR A 43 6.27 -3.51 6.00
CA TYR A 43 6.00 -2.09 5.75
C TYR A 43 7.05 -1.16 6.36
N SER A 44 7.60 -1.48 7.54
CA SER A 44 8.74 -0.76 8.09
C SER A 44 9.97 -0.85 7.18
N ALA A 45 10.21 -2.00 6.55
CA ALA A 45 11.30 -2.15 5.58
C ALA A 45 11.06 -1.35 4.29
N LEU A 46 9.81 -1.31 3.80
CA LEU A 46 9.45 -0.48 2.65
C LEU A 46 9.57 1.01 2.98
N GLU A 47 9.07 1.45 4.13
CA GLU A 47 9.19 2.83 4.60
C GLU A 47 10.65 3.28 4.66
N GLY A 48 11.54 2.44 5.21
CA GLY A 48 12.98 2.73 5.25
C GLY A 48 13.66 2.81 3.88
N GLY A 49 13.07 2.23 2.83
CA GLY A 49 13.56 2.27 1.45
C GLY A 49 12.81 3.21 0.52
N ALA A 50 11.76 3.90 0.99
CA ALA A 50 10.84 4.68 0.17
C ALA A 50 11.17 6.18 0.16
N SER A 51 12.45 6.55 -0.01
CA SER A 51 12.86 7.97 -0.03
C SER A 51 12.24 8.79 -1.17
N TRP A 52 11.75 8.10 -2.21
CA TRP A 52 11.02 8.70 -3.35
C TRP A 52 9.57 9.08 -3.01
N ALA A 53 8.98 8.49 -1.95
CA ALA A 53 7.58 8.63 -1.63
C ALA A 53 7.29 9.86 -0.76
N ARG A 54 6.17 10.54 -1.03
CA ARG A 54 5.69 11.67 -0.21
C ARG A 54 4.65 11.20 0.82
N HIS A 55 4.74 11.69 2.05
CA HIS A 55 3.78 11.42 3.14
C HIS A 55 3.54 9.92 3.38
N VAL A 56 4.63 9.17 3.53
CA VAL A 56 4.56 7.74 3.84
C VAL A 56 4.04 7.55 5.27
N GLY A 57 3.15 6.58 5.43
CA GLY A 57 2.76 6.08 6.74
C GLY A 57 2.14 4.69 6.62
N TRP A 58 2.10 3.96 7.72
CA TRP A 58 1.45 2.66 7.80
C TRP A 58 0.83 2.44 9.17
N GLY A 59 -0.17 1.55 9.23
CA GLY A 59 -0.87 1.24 10.46
C GLY A 59 -2.04 0.28 10.26
N TYR A 60 -2.68 -0.08 11.36
CA TYR A 60 -3.86 -0.94 11.35
C TYR A 60 -5.13 -0.13 11.07
N VAL A 61 -5.92 -0.56 10.08
CA VAL A 61 -7.20 0.03 9.70
C VAL A 61 -8.31 -0.91 10.16
N ALA A 62 -9.05 -0.51 11.21
CA ALA A 62 -10.18 -1.28 11.72
C ALA A 62 -11.37 -1.27 10.74
N ASN A 63 -12.07 -2.40 10.62
CA ASN A 63 -13.33 -2.50 9.91
C ASN A 63 -14.22 -3.56 10.59
N PRO A 64 -15.52 -3.68 10.22
CA PRO A 64 -16.42 -4.68 10.82
C PRO A 64 -15.97 -6.14 10.66
N ALA A 65 -15.04 -6.42 9.73
CA ALA A 65 -14.48 -7.75 9.49
C ALA A 65 -13.13 -7.99 10.21
N GLY A 66 -12.73 -7.14 11.16
CA GLY A 66 -11.49 -7.31 11.92
C GLY A 66 -10.24 -6.64 11.31
N GLY A 67 -10.43 -5.71 10.38
CA GLY A 67 -9.41 -4.77 9.90
C GLY A 67 -8.24 -5.39 9.11
N PHE A 68 -7.26 -4.55 8.77
CA PHE A 68 -6.04 -4.97 8.06
C PHE A 68 -4.88 -4.01 8.30
N GLN A 69 -3.65 -4.46 8.05
CA GLN A 69 -2.48 -3.55 8.02
C GLN A 69 -2.43 -2.83 6.67
N ALA A 70 -2.36 -1.51 6.70
CA ALA A 70 -2.27 -0.66 5.53
C ALA A 70 -0.99 0.18 5.53
N MET A 71 -0.48 0.49 4.35
CA MET A 71 0.55 1.49 4.12
C MET A 71 0.03 2.45 3.06
N TRP A 72 0.29 3.75 3.18
CA TRP A 72 -0.18 4.77 2.25
C TRP A 72 0.87 5.84 2.01
N TRP A 73 0.85 6.42 0.81
CA TRP A 73 1.75 7.50 0.40
C TRP A 73 1.23 8.17 -0.89
N GLY A 74 1.93 9.20 -1.35
CA GLY A 74 1.73 9.75 -2.69
C GLY A 74 0.45 10.57 -2.83
N PHE A 75 0.10 11.36 -1.82
CA PHE A 75 -1.07 12.25 -1.85
C PHE A 75 -0.84 13.40 -2.87
N TYR A 76 -1.32 13.21 -4.10
CA TYR A 76 -1.20 14.15 -5.20
C TYR A 76 -2.50 14.93 -5.41
N PRO A 77 -2.46 16.27 -5.37
CA PRO A 77 -3.64 17.10 -5.63
C PRO A 77 -4.22 16.85 -7.01
N VAL A 78 -5.55 16.78 -7.07
CA VAL A 78 -6.34 16.72 -8.30
C VAL A 78 -7.60 17.57 -8.15
N GLU A 79 -8.33 17.79 -9.23
CA GLU A 79 -9.57 18.55 -9.15
C GLU A 79 -10.57 17.91 -8.16
N GLY A 80 -10.91 18.67 -7.10
CA GLY A 80 -11.87 18.26 -6.08
C GLY A 80 -11.41 17.17 -5.12
N GLY A 81 -10.11 16.83 -5.08
CA GLY A 81 -9.59 15.78 -4.20
C GLY A 81 -8.10 15.53 -4.31
N GLU A 82 -7.67 14.34 -3.88
CA GLU A 82 -6.28 13.88 -4.02
C GLU A 82 -6.25 12.41 -4.46
N LEU A 83 -5.32 12.06 -5.33
CA LEU A 83 -4.96 10.67 -5.60
C LEU A 83 -3.88 10.23 -4.61
N TYR A 84 -3.92 8.98 -4.19
CA TYR A 84 -2.87 8.39 -3.36
C TYR A 84 -2.79 6.87 -3.55
N LEU A 85 -1.68 6.30 -3.10
CA LEU A 85 -1.42 4.87 -3.14
C LEU A 85 -1.64 4.27 -1.75
N GLN A 86 -2.24 3.07 -1.72
CA GLN A 86 -2.45 2.33 -0.48
C GLN A 86 -2.21 0.84 -0.68
N LEU A 87 -1.31 0.27 0.10
CA LEU A 87 -1.21 -1.18 0.29
C LEU A 87 -2.26 -1.62 1.31
N GLN A 88 -2.99 -2.66 0.96
CA GLN A 88 -3.94 -3.39 1.79
C GLN A 88 -3.46 -4.85 1.80
N GLN A 89 -2.30 -5.07 2.40
CA GLN A 89 -1.61 -6.36 2.43
C GLN A 89 -1.31 -6.84 0.99
N ARG A 90 -2.09 -7.81 0.50
CA ARG A 90 -1.85 -8.44 -0.81
C ARG A 90 -2.33 -7.62 -2.00
N THR A 91 -2.98 -6.48 -1.76
CA THR A 91 -3.53 -5.63 -2.81
C THR A 91 -2.96 -4.24 -2.70
N LEU A 92 -2.43 -3.71 -3.79
CA LEU A 92 -2.16 -2.28 -3.93
C LEU A 92 -3.41 -1.61 -4.51
N ALA A 93 -3.80 -0.46 -3.98
CA ALA A 93 -4.92 0.33 -4.49
C ALA A 93 -4.45 1.74 -4.87
N VAL A 94 -4.83 2.17 -6.06
CA VAL A 94 -4.87 3.60 -6.39
C VAL A 94 -6.20 4.11 -5.85
N ARG A 95 -6.14 5.16 -5.03
CA ARG A 95 -7.30 5.69 -4.33
C ARG A 95 -7.47 7.18 -4.62
N VAL A 96 -8.71 7.64 -4.51
CA VAL A 96 -9.06 9.05 -4.52
C VAL A 96 -9.74 9.41 -3.21
N VAL A 97 -9.31 10.51 -2.60
CA VAL A 97 -10.03 11.16 -1.50
C VAL A 97 -10.79 12.36 -2.04
N VAL A 98 -12.08 12.42 -1.76
CA VAL A 98 -12.96 13.50 -2.24
C VAL A 98 -13.77 14.05 -1.07
N PRO A 99 -13.39 15.22 -0.53
CA PRO A 99 -14.06 15.84 0.62
C PRO A 99 -15.56 16.07 0.34
N ASP A 100 -15.88 16.65 -0.82
CA ASP A 100 -17.26 16.96 -1.23
C ASP A 100 -18.07 15.69 -1.53
N LYS A 101 -19.03 15.40 -0.64
CA LYS A 101 -19.91 14.23 -0.74
C LYS A 101 -20.71 14.19 -2.05
N GLY A 102 -21.13 15.34 -2.58
CA GLY A 102 -21.91 15.44 -3.82
C GLY A 102 -21.11 15.04 -5.06
N ARG A 103 -19.78 15.24 -5.03
CA ARG A 103 -18.89 14.98 -6.16
C ARG A 103 -18.20 13.61 -6.13
N ARG A 104 -18.23 12.90 -4.99
CA ARG A 104 -17.54 11.60 -4.78
C ARG A 104 -17.75 10.60 -5.91
N ARG A 105 -19.01 10.31 -6.28
CA ARG A 105 -19.33 9.31 -7.30
C ARG A 105 -18.78 9.70 -8.66
N ALA A 106 -18.96 10.95 -9.06
CA ALA A 106 -18.52 11.47 -10.35
C ALA A 106 -16.99 11.45 -10.45
N LEU A 107 -16.30 12.02 -9.46
CA LEU A 107 -14.83 12.08 -9.44
C LEU A 107 -14.20 10.69 -9.36
N ARG A 108 -14.71 9.79 -8.52
CA ARG A 108 -14.24 8.39 -8.47
C ARG A 108 -14.44 7.68 -9.81
N ASN A 109 -15.59 7.86 -10.47
CA ASN A 109 -15.84 7.24 -11.77
C ASN A 109 -14.86 7.75 -12.83
N GLY A 110 -14.70 9.07 -12.93
CA GLY A 110 -13.77 9.70 -13.87
C GLY A 110 -12.34 9.23 -13.64
N TRP A 111 -11.87 9.26 -12.39
CA TRP A 111 -10.54 8.77 -12.05
C TRP A 111 -10.36 7.27 -12.28
N SER A 112 -11.37 6.45 -12.00
CA SER A 112 -11.31 5.01 -12.27
C SER A 112 -11.17 4.73 -13.76
N GLN A 113 -11.95 5.40 -14.60
CA GLN A 113 -11.82 5.27 -16.05
C GLN A 113 -10.44 5.73 -16.53
N ARG A 114 -10.00 6.92 -16.12
CA ARG A 114 -8.70 7.49 -16.53
C ARG A 114 -7.53 6.61 -16.13
N VAL A 115 -7.48 6.17 -14.86
CA VAL A 115 -6.40 5.33 -14.34
C VAL A 115 -6.38 3.97 -15.04
N LEU A 116 -7.53 3.32 -15.24
CA LEU A 116 -7.59 2.00 -15.87
C LEU A 116 -7.23 2.05 -17.36
N SER A 117 -7.69 3.07 -18.10
CA SER A 117 -7.31 3.27 -19.49
C SER A 117 -5.80 3.49 -19.62
N ALA A 118 -5.24 4.44 -18.87
CA ALA A 118 -3.81 4.71 -18.92
C ALA A 118 -2.96 3.53 -18.41
N ALA A 119 -3.48 2.73 -17.48
CA ALA A 119 -2.79 1.55 -16.98
C ALA A 119 -2.63 0.47 -18.04
N ALA A 120 -3.67 0.25 -18.86
CA ALA A 120 -3.63 -0.70 -19.96
C ALA A 120 -2.53 -0.33 -20.97
N ASP A 121 -2.45 0.96 -21.34
CA ASP A 121 -1.45 1.46 -22.30
C ASP A 121 -0.02 1.37 -21.73
N ALA A 122 0.15 1.59 -20.42
CA ALA A 122 1.43 1.53 -19.75
C ALA A 122 1.84 0.10 -19.29
N GLY A 123 1.00 -0.91 -19.52
CA GLY A 123 1.27 -2.30 -19.13
C GLY A 123 1.16 -2.59 -17.64
N TRP A 124 0.47 -1.74 -16.87
CA TRP A 124 0.24 -2.00 -15.44
C TRP A 124 -0.89 -3.01 -15.24
N GLY A 125 -0.70 -3.97 -14.32
CA GLY A 125 -1.70 -4.98 -13.93
C GLY A 125 -2.88 -4.43 -13.11
N LEU A 126 -3.19 -3.14 -13.22
CA LEU A 126 -4.29 -2.50 -12.51
C LEU A 126 -5.64 -2.93 -13.09
N ARG A 127 -6.57 -3.26 -12.21
CA ARG A 127 -7.93 -3.68 -12.55
C ARG A 127 -8.97 -2.95 -11.72
N ARG A 128 -10.22 -3.03 -12.18
CA ARG A 128 -11.36 -2.43 -11.48
C ARG A 128 -11.53 -3.04 -10.07
N PRO A 129 -11.76 -2.23 -9.02
CA PRO A 129 -12.04 -2.76 -7.68
C PRO A 129 -13.35 -3.56 -7.66
N LYS A 130 -13.38 -4.69 -6.95
CA LYS A 130 -14.60 -5.52 -6.76
C LYS A 130 -15.71 -4.74 -6.04
N HIS A 131 -15.33 -3.94 -5.04
CA HIS A 131 -16.25 -3.10 -4.29
C HIS A 131 -16.03 -1.64 -4.65
N PHE A 132 -17.09 -0.97 -5.09
CA PHE A 132 -17.03 0.38 -5.64
C PHE A 132 -17.89 1.36 -4.82
N GLY A 133 -17.48 1.56 -3.56
CA GLY A 133 -18.19 2.38 -2.58
C GLY A 133 -18.11 3.90 -2.84
N SER A 134 -18.84 4.68 -2.04
CA SER A 134 -18.98 6.14 -2.13
C SER A 134 -18.50 6.88 -0.87
N GLY A 135 -17.56 6.28 -0.14
CA GLY A 135 -16.96 6.86 1.07
C GLY A 135 -16.05 8.06 0.76
N LEU A 136 -15.46 8.66 1.80
CA LEU A 136 -14.48 9.75 1.64
C LEU A 136 -13.24 9.29 0.87
N TYR A 137 -12.72 8.10 1.21
CA TYR A 137 -11.58 7.45 0.57
C TYR A 137 -12.07 6.30 -0.29
N MET A 138 -11.86 6.34 -1.60
CA MET A 138 -12.40 5.34 -2.53
C MET A 138 -11.29 4.76 -3.40
N ALA A 139 -11.28 3.44 -3.58
CA ALA A 139 -10.42 2.79 -4.56
C ALA A 139 -10.93 3.08 -5.98
N VAL A 140 -10.03 3.45 -6.88
CA VAL A 140 -10.32 3.68 -8.31
C VAL A 140 -9.73 2.59 -9.19
N ALA A 141 -8.63 1.97 -8.75
CA ALA A 141 -8.01 0.80 -9.36
C ALA A 141 -7.29 -0.03 -8.28
N VAL A 142 -7.11 -1.32 -8.51
CA VAL A 142 -6.36 -2.23 -7.64
C VAL A 142 -5.42 -3.11 -8.43
N TRP A 143 -4.28 -3.47 -7.85
CA TRP A 143 -3.30 -4.37 -8.42
C TRP A 143 -3.02 -5.50 -7.42
N PRO A 144 -3.46 -6.75 -7.69
CA PRO A 144 -2.98 -7.92 -6.94
C PRO A 144 -1.50 -8.17 -7.26
N ASP A 145 -0.80 -8.87 -6.36
CA ASP A 145 0.57 -9.35 -6.61
C ASP A 145 1.57 -8.24 -6.99
N TRP A 146 1.41 -7.10 -6.31
CA TRP A 146 2.14 -5.88 -6.59
C TRP A 146 3.63 -5.96 -6.22
N TRP A 147 4.07 -6.91 -5.38
CA TRP A 147 5.48 -7.07 -5.00
C TRP A 147 6.24 -7.99 -5.98
N VAL A 148 7.56 -7.86 -5.98
CA VAL A 148 8.44 -8.72 -6.77
C VAL A 148 8.81 -9.95 -5.94
N VAL A 149 8.80 -11.11 -6.58
CA VAL A 149 9.22 -12.38 -5.99
C VAL A 149 10.53 -12.79 -6.64
N GLY A 150 11.54 -13.07 -5.82
CA GLY A 150 12.85 -13.56 -6.27
C GLY A 150 12.80 -15.02 -6.72
N GLU A 151 13.91 -15.52 -7.24
CA GLU A 151 14.03 -16.91 -7.70
C GLU A 151 13.80 -17.94 -6.57
N ASP A 152 14.07 -17.55 -5.33
CA ASP A 152 13.84 -18.35 -4.12
C ASP A 152 12.38 -18.36 -3.64
N GLY A 153 11.47 -17.69 -4.36
CA GLY A 153 10.07 -17.57 -3.99
C GLY A 153 9.80 -16.57 -2.84
N LEU A 154 10.81 -15.84 -2.39
CA LEU A 154 10.71 -14.82 -1.34
C LEU A 154 10.56 -13.43 -1.94
N VAL A 155 10.28 -12.44 -1.09
CA VAL A 155 10.16 -11.04 -1.55
C VAL A 155 11.53 -10.52 -1.96
N ASP A 156 11.63 -10.08 -3.21
CA ASP A 156 12.71 -9.21 -3.64
C ASP A 156 12.38 -7.78 -3.22
N LEU A 157 12.94 -7.34 -2.08
CA LEU A 157 12.68 -6.01 -1.53
C LEU A 157 13.18 -4.89 -2.46
N PRO A 158 14.44 -4.90 -2.96
CA PRO A 158 14.89 -3.93 -3.95
C PRO A 158 14.00 -3.85 -5.20
N GLY A 159 13.66 -4.98 -5.82
CA GLY A 159 12.79 -5.01 -6.99
C GLY A 159 11.37 -4.50 -6.67
N THR A 160 10.87 -4.82 -5.47
CA THR A 160 9.57 -4.31 -5.00
C THR A 160 9.59 -2.79 -4.83
N LEU A 161 10.64 -2.22 -4.22
CA LEU A 161 10.79 -0.78 -4.06
C LEU A 161 10.86 -0.07 -5.41
N ALA A 162 11.67 -0.57 -6.34
CA ALA A 162 11.79 0.01 -7.68
C ALA A 162 10.45 -0.01 -8.45
N ARG A 163 9.68 -1.11 -8.31
CA ARG A 163 8.35 -1.21 -8.91
C ARG A 163 7.36 -0.21 -8.30
N LEU A 164 7.38 -0.06 -6.98
CA LEU A 164 6.52 0.90 -6.28
C LEU A 164 6.87 2.34 -6.66
N GLU A 165 8.16 2.68 -6.78
CA GLU A 165 8.64 3.99 -7.23
C GLU A 165 8.18 4.30 -8.65
N ALA A 166 8.31 3.34 -9.56
CA ALA A 166 7.86 3.50 -10.94
C ALA A 166 6.34 3.74 -11.04
N LEU A 167 5.56 3.02 -10.22
CA LEU A 167 4.11 3.22 -10.15
C LEU A 167 3.74 4.57 -9.53
N ASP A 168 4.42 4.98 -8.45
CA ASP A 168 4.26 6.27 -7.79
C ASP A 168 4.49 7.44 -8.75
N ALA A 169 5.64 7.44 -9.43
CA ALA A 169 5.97 8.43 -10.44
C ALA A 169 4.95 8.47 -11.59
N TRP A 170 4.40 7.31 -11.97
CA TRP A 170 3.37 7.23 -12.99
C TRP A 170 2.03 7.80 -12.52
N VAL A 171 1.56 7.46 -11.32
CA VAL A 171 0.33 8.02 -10.73
C VAL A 171 0.46 9.53 -10.56
N ARG A 172 1.61 10.03 -10.12
CA ARG A 172 1.90 11.46 -10.02
C ARG A 172 1.70 12.17 -11.36
N ARG A 173 2.29 11.64 -12.44
CA ARG A 173 2.14 12.23 -13.78
C ARG A 173 0.67 12.27 -14.23
N LEU A 174 -0.11 11.24 -13.90
CA LEU A 174 -1.55 11.25 -14.20
C LEU A 174 -2.32 12.31 -13.40
N ALA A 175 -1.97 12.51 -12.13
CA ALA A 175 -2.55 13.56 -11.29
C ALA A 175 -2.24 14.96 -11.85
N ASP A 176 -0.98 15.20 -12.23
CA ASP A 176 -0.52 16.47 -12.78
C ASP A 176 -1.26 16.81 -14.09
N GLN A 177 -1.38 15.84 -15.00
CA GLN A 177 -2.13 16.02 -16.26
C GLN A 177 -3.65 16.18 -16.07
N GLY A 178 -4.20 15.73 -14.94
CA GLY A 178 -5.63 15.87 -14.63
C GLY A 178 -5.98 17.26 -14.13
N SER A 179 -5.01 17.95 -13.55
CA SER A 179 -5.17 19.32 -13.05
C SER A 179 -5.03 20.39 -14.14
N SER A 180 -4.44 20.05 -15.29
CA SER A 180 -4.22 21.00 -16.41
C SER A 180 -5.34 21.05 -17.45
N SER A 181 -6.31 20.14 -17.42
CA SER A 181 -7.36 20.01 -18.46
C SER A 181 -8.65 20.81 -18.19
N SER A 182 -8.69 21.68 -17.17
CA SER A 182 -9.88 22.47 -16.79
C SER A 182 -9.79 23.96 -17.20
N GLY A 183 -8.87 24.31 -18.11
CA GLY A 183 -8.62 25.67 -18.56
C GLY A 183 -8.71 25.83 -20.08
N THR A 184 -9.87 25.56 -20.67
CA THR A 184 -10.29 26.02 -22.00
C THR A 184 -11.80 26.13 -22.04
#